data_AF-A0A387BN91-F1
#
_entry.id   AF-A0A387BN91-F1
#
_cell.length_a   1.000
_cell.length_b   1.000
_cell.length_c   1.000
_cell.angle_alpha   90.00
_cell.angle_beta   90.00
_cell.angle_gamma   90.00
#
_symmetry.space_group_name_H-M   'P 1'
#
loop_
_entity.id
_entity.type
_entity.pdbx_description
1 polymer ?
#
loop_
_entity_poly.entity_id
_entity_poly.type
_entity_poly.pdbx_seq_one_letter_code
_entity_poly.pdbx_strand_id
1 'polypeptide(L)'
;MYEDNQFELVALERETDPDLDVARDGGRLSVHGRAFIVYANGTLLANLPTVRATDLITRGVATAAAAVEPGPGRWVAISDTEDWSELAEESHQFVGEPPVGRAS
;
A
#
# COMPACT_ATOMS: atom_id res chain seq x y z
N MET A 1 -9.17 14.52 10.81
CA MET A 1 -8.00 15.25 11.34
C MET A 1 -7.06 14.33 12.15
N TYR A 2 -7.54 13.26 12.79
CA TYR A 2 -6.67 12.25 13.41
C TYR A 2 -6.04 11.29 12.39
N GLU A 3 -6.76 10.94 11.33
CA GLU A 3 -6.32 9.99 10.29
C GLU A 3 -5.15 10.52 9.45
N ASP A 4 -5.10 11.84 9.19
CA ASP A 4 -4.00 12.45 8.47
C ASP A 4 -2.67 12.22 9.21
N ASN A 5 -2.68 12.33 10.55
CA ASN A 5 -1.50 12.08 11.37
C ASN A 5 -1.07 10.60 11.32
N GLN A 6 -2.02 9.67 11.26
CA GLN A 6 -1.68 8.25 11.15
C GLN A 6 -0.99 7.93 9.81
N PHE A 7 -1.47 8.52 8.71
CA PHE A 7 -0.81 8.36 7.43
C PHE A 7 0.62 8.92 7.46
N GLU A 8 0.82 10.09 8.07
CA GLU A 8 2.17 10.66 8.24
C GLU A 8 3.11 9.72 9.01
N LEU A 9 2.62 9.05 10.06
CA LEU A 9 3.42 8.08 10.82
C LEU A 9 3.82 6.87 9.96
N VAL A 10 2.88 6.31 9.21
CA VAL A 10 3.14 5.17 8.30
C VAL A 10 4.12 5.58 7.19
N ALA A 11 3.94 6.76 6.60
CA ALA A 11 4.83 7.28 5.58
C ALA A 11 6.25 7.47 6.15
N LEU A 12 6.38 8.12 7.30
CA LEU A 12 7.66 8.36 7.95
C LEU A 12 8.37 7.06 8.31
N GLU A 13 7.66 6.09 8.89
CA GLU A 13 8.19 4.76 9.22
C GLU A 13 8.88 4.13 8.00
N ARG A 14 8.25 4.19 6.83
CA ARG A 14 8.76 3.57 5.60
C ARG A 14 9.84 4.39 4.89
N GLU A 15 9.76 5.72 4.95
CA GLU A 15 10.76 6.61 4.35
C GLU A 15 12.08 6.61 5.12
N THR A 16 12.03 6.39 6.44
CA THR A 16 13.24 6.44 7.29
C THR A 16 14.13 5.21 7.17
N ASP A 17 13.61 4.12 6.62
CA ASP A 17 14.40 2.93 6.34
C ASP A 17 15.02 3.01 4.93
N PRO A 18 16.36 3.23 4.82
CA PRO A 18 17.02 3.37 3.53
C PRO A 18 16.99 2.09 2.68
N ASP A 19 16.73 0.92 3.27
CA ASP A 19 16.70 -0.36 2.55
C ASP A 19 15.37 -0.56 1.79
N LEU A 20 14.34 0.23 2.09
CA LEU A 20 13.02 0.09 1.48
C LEU A 20 12.86 0.81 0.13
N ASP A 21 13.79 1.70 -0.26
CA ASP A 21 13.72 2.50 -1.51
C ASP A 21 12.34 3.17 -1.73
N VAL A 22 11.80 3.76 -0.66
CA VAL A 22 10.48 4.41 -0.68
C VAL A 22 10.62 5.88 -1.09
N ALA A 23 9.84 6.26 -2.10
CA ALA A 23 9.67 7.64 -2.52
C ALA A 23 8.24 8.12 -2.24
N ARG A 24 8.13 9.30 -1.65
CA ARG A 24 6.86 9.95 -1.32
C ARG A 24 6.58 11.15 -2.23
N ASP A 25 5.32 11.26 -2.64
CA ASP A 25 4.78 12.42 -3.35
C ASP A 25 3.39 12.75 -2.79
N GLY A 26 3.33 13.67 -1.82
CA GLY A 26 2.12 14.00 -1.09
C GLY A 26 1.53 12.78 -0.35
N GLY A 27 0.33 12.35 -0.77
CA GLY A 27 -0.35 11.17 -0.24
C GLY A 27 0.08 9.84 -0.87
N ARG A 28 1.02 9.85 -1.81
CA ARG A 28 1.45 8.67 -2.57
C ARG A 28 2.78 8.14 -2.04
N LEU A 29 2.86 6.83 -1.78
CA LEU A 29 4.11 6.12 -1.53
C LEU A 29 4.40 5.16 -2.68
N SER A 30 5.64 5.15 -3.15
CA SER A 30 6.08 4.33 -4.27
C SER A 30 7.43 3.68 -4.01
N VAL A 31 7.63 2.50 -4.59
CA VAL A 31 8.90 1.74 -4.58
C VAL A 31 9.28 1.43 -6.02
N HIS A 32 10.51 1.72 -6.41
CA HIS A 32 10.99 1.59 -7.79
C HIS A 32 10.05 2.27 -8.83
N GLY A 33 9.48 3.43 -8.47
CA GLY A 33 8.54 4.20 -9.32
C GLY A 33 7.10 3.68 -9.37
N ARG A 34 6.78 2.55 -8.73
CA ARG A 34 5.44 1.94 -8.70
C ARG A 34 4.74 2.29 -7.39
N ALA A 35 3.52 2.82 -7.46
CA ALA A 35 2.74 3.13 -6.25
C ALA A 35 2.29 1.84 -5.55
N PHE A 36 2.47 1.82 -4.23
CA PHE A 36 1.97 0.76 -3.37
C PHE A 36 0.94 1.30 -2.36
N ILE A 37 1.07 2.56 -1.93
CA ILE A 37 0.05 3.26 -1.12
C ILE A 37 -0.37 4.56 -1.79
N VAL A 38 -1.68 4.85 -1.72
CA VAL A 38 -2.24 6.19 -1.97
C VAL A 38 -3.19 6.55 -0.84
N TYR A 39 -2.95 7.67 -0.19
CA TYR A 39 -3.83 8.28 0.78
C TYR A 39 -4.68 9.36 0.12
N ALA A 40 -6.00 9.16 0.10
CA ALA A 40 -6.94 10.08 -0.51
C ALA A 40 -8.24 10.13 0.30
N ASN A 41 -8.75 11.35 0.53
CA ASN A 41 -10.02 11.58 1.22
C ASN A 41 -10.12 10.89 2.60
N GLY A 42 -9.03 10.86 3.38
CA GLY A 42 -9.04 10.22 4.70
C GLY A 42 -8.86 8.70 4.69
N THR A 43 -8.65 8.09 3.52
CA THR A 43 -8.58 6.63 3.38
C THR A 43 -7.24 6.20 2.79
N LEU A 44 -6.65 5.16 3.38
CA LEU A 44 -5.46 4.51 2.84
C LEU A 44 -5.88 3.46 1.81
N LEU A 45 -5.38 3.64 0.58
CA LEU A 45 -5.54 2.70 -0.52
C LEU A 45 -4.23 1.92 -0.67
N ALA A 46 -4.30 0.59 -0.65
CA ALA A 46 -3.13 -0.28 -0.78
C ALA A 46 -3.25 -1.18 -2.02
N ASN A 47 -2.14 -1.38 -2.72
CA ASN A 47 -2.04 -2.30 -3.85
C ASN A 47 -1.54 -3.66 -3.36
N LEU A 48 -2.44 -4.64 -3.23
CA LEU A 48 -2.15 -5.93 -2.63
C LEU A 48 -2.24 -7.07 -3.65
N PRO A 49 -1.62 -8.24 -3.37
CA PRO A 49 -1.87 -9.44 -4.16
C PRO A 49 -3.37 -9.71 -4.27
N THR A 50 -3.86 -10.09 -5.45
CA THR A 50 -5.30 -10.27 -5.71
C THR A 50 -5.97 -11.22 -4.71
N VAL A 51 -5.28 -12.30 -4.32
CA VAL A 51 -5.76 -13.26 -3.33
C VAL A 51 -5.90 -12.60 -1.95
N ARG A 52 -4.87 -11.87 -1.51
CA ARG A 52 -4.86 -11.16 -0.22
C ARG A 52 -5.93 -10.06 -0.16
N ALA A 53 -6.05 -9.26 -1.20
CA ALA A 53 -7.11 -8.26 -1.33
C ALA A 53 -8.51 -8.90 -1.21
N THR A 54 -8.71 -10.06 -1.84
CA THR A 54 -10.00 -10.78 -1.80
C THR A 54 -10.30 -11.32 -0.40
N ASP A 55 -9.30 -11.84 0.32
CA ASP A 55 -9.45 -12.29 1.71
C ASP A 55 -9.88 -11.13 2.63
N LEU A 56 -9.16 -10.00 2.58
CA LEU A 56 -9.46 -8.82 3.40
C LEU A 56 -10.87 -8.28 3.14
N ILE A 57 -11.30 -8.25 1.87
CA ILE A 57 -12.66 -7.85 1.50
C ILE A 57 -13.69 -8.84 2.06
N THR A 58 -13.45 -10.14 1.93
CA THR A 58 -14.38 -11.18 2.40
C THR A 58 -14.56 -11.13 3.92
N ARG A 59 -13.49 -10.78 4.64
CA ARG A 59 -13.48 -10.63 6.10
C ARG A 59 -14.01 -9.28 6.59
N GLY A 60 -14.33 -8.36 5.69
CA GLY A 60 -14.81 -7.01 6.02
C GLY A 60 -13.73 -6.07 6.56
N VAL A 61 -12.46 -6.41 6.39
CA VAL A 61 -11.31 -5.58 6.82
C VAL A 61 -11.04 -4.45 5.82
N ALA A 62 -11.26 -4.73 4.53
CA ALA A 62 -11.06 -3.76 3.45
C ALA A 62 -12.27 -3.72 2.50
N THR A 63 -12.35 -2.67 1.69
CA THR A 63 -13.33 -2.58 0.60
C THR A 63 -12.62 -2.50 -0.73
N ALA A 64 -13.26 -3.01 -1.80
CA ALA A 64 -12.69 -2.90 -3.14
C ALA A 64 -12.61 -1.43 -3.56
N ALA A 65 -11.43 -0.99 -3.99
CA ALA A 65 -11.25 0.33 -4.57
C ALA A 65 -11.13 0.24 -6.10
N ALA A 66 -11.47 1.33 -6.79
CA ALA A 66 -11.10 1.48 -8.20
C ALA A 66 -9.58 1.47 -8.31
N ALA A 67 -9.05 0.98 -9.43
CA ALA A 67 -7.61 1.03 -9.67
C ALA A 67 -7.17 2.50 -9.72
N VAL A 68 -6.29 2.88 -8.78
CA VAL A 68 -5.79 4.25 -8.64
C VAL A 68 -4.65 4.48 -9.62
N GLU A 69 -3.75 3.51 -9.72
CA GLU A 69 -2.63 3.47 -10.64
C GLU A 69 -2.46 2.06 -11.23
N PRO A 70 -1.82 1.91 -12.40
CA PRO A 70 -1.43 0.61 -12.93
C PRO A 70 -0.51 -0.11 -11.95
N GLY A 71 -0.76 -1.39 -11.72
CA GLY A 71 0.05 -2.19 -10.80
C GLY A 71 -0.25 -3.68 -10.92
N PRO A 72 0.59 -4.53 -10.30
CA PRO A 72 0.46 -5.99 -10.41
C PRO A 72 -0.70 -6.58 -9.61
N GLY A 73 -1.29 -5.81 -8.69
CA GLY A 73 -2.29 -6.28 -7.74
C GLY A 73 -3.65 -5.64 -7.90
N ARG A 74 -4.39 -5.66 -6.79
CA ARG A 74 -5.72 -5.07 -6.66
C ARG A 74 -5.69 -4.02 -5.57
N TRP A 75 -6.19 -2.84 -5.91
CA TRP A 75 -6.36 -1.74 -4.96
C TRP A 75 -7.54 -2.01 -4.02
N VAL A 76 -7.29 -1.81 -2.73
CA VAL A 76 -8.32 -1.89 -1.68
C VAL A 76 -8.23 -0.67 -0.77
N ALA A 77 -9.36 -0.25 -0.25
CA ALA A 77 -9.48 0.80 0.75
C ALA A 77 -9.54 0.20 2.15
N ILE A 78 -8.68 0.68 3.05
CA ILE A 78 -8.52 0.20 4.42
C ILE A 78 -9.02 1.30 5.36
N SER A 79 -10.15 1.05 6.01
CA SER A 79 -10.77 2.02 6.92
C SER A 79 -10.20 1.96 8.34
N ASP A 80 -9.67 0.80 8.75
CA ASP A 80 -9.08 0.66 10.08
C ASP A 80 -7.63 1.15 10.08
N THR A 81 -7.37 2.22 10.81
CA THR A 81 -6.04 2.83 10.94
C THR A 81 -5.03 1.94 11.65
N GLU A 82 -5.49 0.97 12.46
CA GLU A 82 -4.61 0.04 13.18
C GLU A 82 -3.92 -0.94 12.20
N ASP A 83 -4.57 -1.25 11.08
CA ASP A 83 -4.04 -2.16 10.04
C ASP A 83 -3.11 -1.46 9.03
N TRP A 84 -3.02 -0.12 9.06
CA TRP A 84 -2.34 0.64 8.00
C TRP A 84 -0.84 0.33 7.88
N SER A 85 -0.13 0.19 9.01
CA SER A 85 1.31 -0.07 8.99
C SER A 85 1.61 -1.48 8.43
N GLU A 86 0.89 -2.50 8.89
CA GLU A 86 1.03 -3.89 8.40
C GLU A 86 0.69 -3.99 6.91
N LEU A 87 -0.46 -3.42 6.48
CA LEU A 87 -0.89 -3.53 5.09
C LEU A 87 -0.05 -2.67 4.14
N ALA A 88 0.54 -1.57 4.61
CA ALA A 88 1.53 -0.83 3.85
C ALA A 88 2.83 -1.63 3.66
N GLU A 89 3.18 -2.51 4.61
CA GLU A 89 4.37 -3.35 4.53
C GLU A 89 4.15 -4.46 3.51
N GLU A 90 3.02 -5.17 3.61
CA GLU A 90 2.63 -6.21 2.65
C GLU A 90 2.55 -5.64 1.22
N SER A 91 1.99 -4.43 1.07
CA SER A 91 1.89 -3.77 -0.23
C SER A 91 3.26 -3.37 -0.78
N HIS A 92 4.14 -2.82 0.06
CA HIS A 92 5.51 -2.49 -0.30
C HIS A 92 6.28 -3.72 -0.77
N GLN A 93 6.24 -4.81 0.01
CA GLN A 93 6.92 -6.07 -0.35
C GLN A 93 6.41 -6.60 -1.70
N PHE A 94 5.09 -6.66 -1.89
CA PHE A 94 4.50 -7.17 -3.12
C PHE A 94 4.82 -6.31 -4.36
N VAL A 95 4.76 -4.99 -4.25
CA VAL A 95 5.03 -4.08 -5.38
C VAL A 95 6.54 -3.93 -5.62
N GLY A 96 7.33 -3.94 -4.56
CA GLY A 96 8.78 -3.81 -4.56
C GLY A 96 9.50 -5.07 -5.02
N GLU A 97 8.90 -6.26 -4.84
CA GLU A 97 9.47 -7.51 -5.32
C GLU A 97 9.84 -7.38 -6.82
N PRO A 98 11.10 -7.66 -7.18
CA PRO A 98 11.48 -7.75 -8.57
C PRO A 98 10.62 -8.84 -9.21
N PRO A 99 10.16 -8.67 -10.46
CA PRO A 99 9.51 -9.76 -11.18
C PRO A 99 10.52 -10.90 -11.23
N VAL A 100 10.35 -11.92 -10.40
CA VAL A 100 11.29 -13.03 -10.32
C VAL A 100 11.48 -13.58 -11.72
N GLY A 101 12.71 -13.46 -12.20
CA GLY A 101 13.10 -13.88 -13.53
C GLY A 101 12.71 -15.33 -13.72
N ARG A 102 11.68 -15.55 -14.52
CA ARG A 102 11.51 -16.81 -15.23
C ARG A 102 12.71 -16.92 -16.17
N ALA A 103 13.65 -17.78 -15.79
CA ALA A 103 14.72 -18.41 -16.58
C ALA A 103 16.12 -18.24 -15.98
N SER A 104 16.60 -19.32 -15.36
CA SER A 104 17.84 -19.98 -15.74
C SER A 104 17.60 -21.49 -15.68
#